data_AF-A0A6A4GLB1-F1
#
_entry.id   AF-A0A6A4GLB1-F1
#
_cell.length_a   1.000
_cell.length_b   1.000
_cell.length_c   1.000
_cell.angle_alpha   90.00
_cell.angle_beta   90.00
_cell.angle_gamma   90.00
#
_symmetry.space_group_name_H-M   'P 1'
#
loop_
_entity.id
_entity.type
_entity.pdbx_description
1 polymer ?
#
loop_
_entity_poly.entity_id
_entity_poly.type
_entity_poly.pdbx_seq_one_letter_code
_entity_poly.pdbx_strand_id
1 'polypeptide(L)'
;MTLFNNVESQVQGSWYHFLHFAASMIVIYDYLLTLDLEVERFWTANRGTQRFPAILFYLNRYITLFGILPVMLFTVWPKPVLNYNGYVGPIEGAWKASRLILDTVCRCKALETYLWIFYSLVLTIVNLLFILRLYAIYGGSKRIAIFLSIVSTCVGANNAYHGYCIIMEQPAIDIDVQLSIIEKVGCIQGDTGQQSSYVNIFDKYPSILMKNHADMVYTWVGVVVFDICVFSLTLWKTMKLRNKYFSGIASMIMRDGAMYFGVIAF
;
A
#
# COMPACT_ATOMS: atom_id res chain seq x y z
N MET A 1 21.84 -27.18 11.57
CA MET A 1 21.77 -25.90 10.84
C MET A 1 20.34 -25.57 10.37
N THR A 2 19.59 -26.54 9.84
CA THR A 2 18.17 -26.38 9.44
C THR A 2 17.21 -25.96 10.57
N LEU A 3 17.48 -26.34 11.83
CA LEU A 3 16.63 -26.01 12.98
C LEU A 3 16.70 -24.51 13.34
N PHE A 4 17.83 -23.83 13.09
CA PHE A 4 17.98 -22.39 13.34
C PHE A 4 17.22 -21.55 12.31
N ASN A 5 17.35 -21.86 11.01
CA ASN A 5 16.64 -21.16 9.92
C ASN A 5 15.11 -21.28 10.07
N ASN A 6 14.67 -22.40 10.66
CA ASN A 6 13.28 -22.68 10.94
C ASN A 6 12.69 -21.82 12.07
N VAL A 7 13.51 -21.39 13.02
CA VAL A 7 13.08 -20.51 14.12
C VAL A 7 13.05 -19.06 13.64
N GLU A 8 14.04 -18.64 12.85
CA GLU A 8 14.16 -17.26 12.34
C GLU A 8 12.97 -16.86 11.45
N SER A 9 12.58 -17.73 10.52
CA SER A 9 11.40 -17.52 9.66
C SER A 9 10.08 -17.41 10.44
N GLN A 10 9.92 -18.20 11.51
CA GLN A 10 8.74 -18.14 12.37
C GLN A 10 8.68 -16.86 13.20
N VAL A 11 9.84 -16.43 13.72
CA VAL A 11 9.98 -15.16 14.44
C VAL A 11 9.63 -13.99 13.52
N GLN A 12 10.13 -13.99 12.28
CA GLN A 12 9.85 -12.95 11.29
C GLN A 12 8.36 -12.86 10.93
N GLY A 13 7.67 -14.01 10.75
CA GLY A 13 6.22 -14.02 10.55
C GLY A 13 5.46 -13.44 11.74
N SER A 14 5.86 -13.79 12.97
CA SER A 14 5.25 -13.24 14.19
C SER A 14 5.41 -11.72 14.29
N TRP A 15 6.61 -11.20 14.01
CA TRP A 15 6.86 -9.74 13.96
C TRP A 15 5.96 -9.03 12.96
N TYR A 16 5.79 -9.61 11.76
CA TYR A 16 4.92 -9.05 10.73
C TYR A 16 3.47 -8.90 11.21
N HIS A 17 2.92 -9.94 11.86
CA HIS A 17 1.57 -9.87 12.43
C HIS A 17 1.44 -8.80 13.52
N PHE A 18 2.45 -8.67 14.40
CA PHE A 18 2.47 -7.60 15.41
C PHE A 18 2.54 -6.21 14.79
N LEU A 19 3.37 -6.01 13.77
CA LEU A 19 3.50 -4.73 13.07
C LEU A 19 2.20 -4.33 12.37
N HIS A 20 1.54 -5.26 11.67
CA HIS A 20 0.24 -5.01 11.05
C HIS A 20 -0.84 -4.66 12.06
N PHE A 21 -0.87 -5.40 13.18
CA PHE A 21 -1.81 -5.10 14.26
C PHE A 21 -1.55 -3.71 14.85
N ALA A 22 -0.30 -3.38 15.18
CA ALA A 22 0.08 -2.07 15.70
C ALA A 22 -0.28 -0.94 14.73
N ALA A 23 0.01 -1.10 13.43
CA ALA A 23 -0.35 -0.13 12.40
C ALA A 23 -1.86 0.12 12.34
N SER A 24 -2.68 -0.94 12.42
CA SER A 24 -4.13 -0.78 12.44
C SER A 24 -4.64 -0.06 13.69
N MET A 25 -4.04 -0.34 14.86
CA MET A 25 -4.40 0.34 16.11
C MET A 25 -4.08 1.83 16.06
N ILE A 26 -2.94 2.21 15.47
CA ILE A 26 -2.56 3.62 15.29
C ILE A 26 -3.61 4.35 14.46
N VAL A 27 -4.08 3.77 13.36
CA VAL A 27 -5.11 4.39 12.50
C VAL A 27 -6.44 4.53 13.23
N ILE A 28 -6.87 3.51 13.96
CA ILE A 28 -8.10 3.57 14.76
C ILE A 28 -7.99 4.63 15.86
N TYR A 29 -6.84 4.69 16.54
CA TYR A 29 -6.60 5.67 17.59
C TYR A 29 -6.65 7.12 17.07
N ASP A 30 -5.99 7.40 15.94
CA ASP A 30 -6.04 8.71 15.29
C ASP A 30 -7.46 9.08 14.85
N TYR A 31 -8.23 8.09 14.39
CA TYR A 31 -9.63 8.28 14.04
C TYR A 31 -10.49 8.68 15.25
N LEU A 32 -10.29 8.02 16.39
CA LEU A 32 -11.02 8.33 17.63
C LEU A 32 -10.68 9.73 18.14
N LEU A 33 -9.40 10.12 18.12
CA LEU A 33 -8.97 11.45 18.55
C LEU A 33 -9.56 12.58 17.70
N THR A 34 -9.76 12.34 16.40
CA THR A 34 -10.26 13.35 15.47
C THR A 34 -11.78 13.30 15.27
N LEU A 35 -12.48 12.43 16.00
CA LEU A 35 -13.93 12.24 15.90
C LEU A 35 -14.68 13.44 16.47
N ASP A 36 -14.28 13.97 17.62
CA ASP A 36 -14.96 15.10 18.26
C ASP A 36 -14.99 16.33 17.32
N LEU A 37 -13.85 16.62 16.69
CA LEU A 37 -13.71 17.69 15.70
C LEU A 37 -14.53 17.45 14.43
N GLU A 38 -14.70 16.18 14.03
CA GLU A 38 -15.51 15.81 12.87
C GLU A 38 -17.00 16.05 13.14
N VAL A 39 -17.47 15.62 14.31
CA VAL A 39 -18.87 15.80 14.72
C VAL A 39 -19.21 17.29 14.76
N GLU A 40 -18.37 18.09 15.42
CA GLU A 40 -18.59 19.54 15.52
C GLU A 40 -18.60 20.24 14.15
N ARG A 41 -17.67 19.89 13.26
CA ARG A 41 -17.46 20.62 12.00
C ARG A 41 -18.25 20.12 10.81
N PHE A 42 -18.60 18.84 10.77
CA PHE A 42 -19.26 18.23 9.62
C PHE A 42 -20.65 17.69 9.96
N TRP A 43 -20.87 17.15 11.16
CA TRP A 43 -22.18 16.59 11.52
C TRP A 43 -23.15 17.67 12.00
N THR A 44 -22.65 18.63 12.77
CA THR A 44 -23.45 19.79 13.24
C THR A 44 -23.50 20.92 12.21
N ALA A 45 -22.66 20.89 11.17
CA ALA A 45 -22.66 21.89 10.12
C ALA A 45 -23.93 21.82 9.24
N ASN A 46 -24.43 23.01 8.86
CA ASN A 46 -25.68 23.14 8.12
C ASN A 46 -25.58 22.44 6.75
N ARG A 47 -26.43 21.43 6.49
CA ARG A 47 -26.36 20.51 5.33
C ARG A 47 -26.37 21.21 3.96
N GLY A 48 -26.84 22.46 3.88
CA GLY A 48 -26.90 23.23 2.63
C GLY A 48 -25.55 23.72 2.08
N THR A 49 -24.51 23.82 2.93
CA THR A 49 -23.22 24.43 2.59
C THR A 49 -22.13 23.40 2.26
N GLN A 50 -22.35 22.12 2.59
CA GLN A 50 -21.40 21.05 2.41
C GLN A 50 -21.74 20.19 1.18
N ARG A 51 -21.24 20.61 0.00
CA ARG A 51 -21.57 19.92 -1.27
C ARG A 51 -20.52 18.90 -1.69
N PHE A 52 -19.36 19.34 -2.14
CA PHE A 52 -18.36 18.45 -2.77
C PHE A 52 -17.12 18.16 -1.91
N PRO A 53 -16.49 19.17 -1.26
CA PRO A 53 -15.30 18.93 -0.44
C PRO A 53 -15.57 18.04 0.79
N ALA A 54 -16.76 18.15 1.38
CA ALA A 54 -17.16 17.32 2.52
C ALA A 54 -17.35 15.85 2.12
N ILE A 55 -17.90 15.58 0.94
CA ILE A 55 -18.03 14.20 0.41
C ILE A 55 -16.64 13.60 0.20
N LEU A 56 -15.72 14.34 -0.44
CA LEU A 56 -14.34 13.87 -0.64
C LEU A 56 -13.60 13.64 0.68
N PHE A 57 -13.84 14.49 1.69
CA PHE A 57 -13.31 14.29 3.03
C PHE A 57 -13.80 12.97 3.64
N TYR A 58 -15.11 12.72 3.62
CA TYR A 58 -15.67 11.48 4.15
C TYR A 58 -15.21 10.25 3.36
N LEU A 59 -15.14 10.33 2.03
CA LEU A 59 -14.61 9.24 1.20
C LEU A 59 -13.17 8.93 1.58
N ASN A 60 -12.29 9.95 1.64
CA ASN A 60 -10.89 9.76 2.04
C ASN A 60 -10.78 9.14 3.44
N ARG A 61 -11.58 9.63 4.39
CA ARG A 61 -11.51 9.23 5.80
C ARG A 61 -12.06 7.82 6.05
N TYR A 62 -13.21 7.48 5.49
CA TYR A 62 -13.86 6.21 5.79
C TYR A 62 -13.36 5.07 4.91
N ILE A 63 -13.01 5.32 3.65
CA ILE A 63 -12.47 4.29 2.78
C ILE A 63 -11.15 3.74 3.33
N THR A 64 -10.28 4.63 3.83
CA THR A 64 -9.01 4.21 4.44
C THR A 64 -9.24 3.33 5.68
N LEU A 65 -10.19 3.71 6.54
CA LEU A 65 -10.56 2.93 7.72
C LEU A 65 -11.15 1.56 7.35
N PHE A 66 -12.14 1.52 6.46
CA PHE A 66 -12.78 0.28 6.04
C PHE A 66 -11.86 -0.62 5.23
N GLY A 67 -10.95 -0.06 4.44
CA GLY A 67 -10.02 -0.83 3.62
C GLY A 67 -8.93 -1.55 4.42
N ILE A 68 -8.67 -1.12 5.65
CA ILE A 68 -7.76 -1.82 6.56
C ILE A 68 -8.41 -3.10 7.12
N LEU A 69 -9.74 -3.16 7.23
CA LEU A 69 -10.43 -4.30 7.86
C LEU A 69 -10.21 -5.63 7.11
N PRO A 70 -10.34 -5.72 5.78
CA PRO A 70 -10.01 -6.95 5.07
C PRO A 70 -8.54 -7.34 5.25
N VAL A 71 -7.60 -6.40 5.21
CA VAL A 71 -6.17 -6.67 5.44
C VAL A 71 -5.96 -7.30 6.81
N MET A 72 -6.60 -6.77 7.84
CA MET A 72 -6.57 -7.31 9.19
C MET A 72 -7.16 -8.72 9.26
N LEU A 73 -8.30 -8.98 8.61
CA LEU A 73 -8.91 -10.31 8.56
C LEU A 73 -8.00 -11.32 7.86
N PHE A 74 -7.37 -10.94 6.74
CA PHE A 74 -6.48 -11.84 5.99
C PHE A 74 -5.14 -12.10 6.70
N THR A 75 -4.62 -11.14 7.47
CA THR A 75 -3.32 -11.24 8.15
C THR A 75 -3.43 -11.86 9.55
N VAL A 76 -4.49 -11.56 10.31
CA VAL A 76 -4.66 -12.01 11.71
C VAL A 76 -5.42 -13.34 11.79
N TRP A 77 -6.22 -13.69 10.77
CA TRP A 77 -6.97 -14.94 10.73
C TRP A 77 -6.44 -15.89 9.63
N PRO A 78 -5.19 -16.36 9.72
CA PRO A 78 -4.74 -17.41 8.83
C PRO A 78 -5.58 -18.67 9.08
N LYS A 79 -5.93 -19.39 8.00
CA LYS A 79 -6.37 -20.78 8.16
C LYS A 79 -5.19 -21.52 8.82
N PRO A 80 -5.43 -22.34 9.86
CA PRO A 80 -4.36 -23.10 10.49
C PRO A 80 -3.72 -23.99 9.42
N VAL A 81 -2.40 -23.84 9.25
CA VAL A 81 -1.66 -24.79 8.45
C VAL A 81 -1.50 -26.04 9.31
N LEU A 82 -2.16 -27.11 8.88
CA LEU A 82 -2.21 -28.35 9.64
C LEU A 82 -0.84 -29.00 9.56
N ASN A 83 -0.12 -28.96 10.68
CA ASN A 83 1.12 -29.71 10.91
C ASN A 83 0.91 -31.18 10.53
N TYR A 84 1.40 -31.56 9.35
CA TYR A 84 1.06 -32.82 8.73
C TYR A 84 1.98 -33.94 9.23
N ASN A 85 1.75 -34.41 10.46
CA ASN A 85 2.48 -35.53 11.05
C ASN A 85 1.85 -36.91 10.75
N GLY A 86 0.86 -36.98 9.88
CA GLY A 86 0.13 -38.21 9.58
C GLY A 86 0.67 -38.91 8.33
N TYR A 87 1.07 -40.18 8.43
CA TYR A 87 1.24 -41.03 7.25
C TYR A 87 -0.13 -41.23 6.57
N VAL A 88 -0.44 -40.44 5.55
CA VAL A 88 -1.46 -40.77 4.54
C VAL A 88 -0.81 -41.58 3.45
N GLY A 89 -1.57 -42.54 2.91
CA GLY A 89 -1.18 -43.23 1.70
C GLY A 89 -0.82 -42.23 0.58
N PRO A 90 0.12 -42.60 -0.31
CA PRO A 90 0.77 -41.71 -1.28
C PRO A 90 -0.18 -40.94 -2.21
N ILE A 91 -1.42 -41.41 -2.35
CA ILE A 91 -2.41 -40.86 -3.27
C ILE A 91 -3.31 -39.84 -2.56
N GLU A 92 -3.88 -40.15 -1.39
CA GLU A 92 -4.80 -39.24 -0.68
C GLU A 92 -4.10 -38.01 -0.07
N GLY A 93 -2.84 -38.17 0.34
CA GLY A 93 -2.02 -37.05 0.82
C GLY A 93 -1.70 -36.04 -0.28
N ALA A 94 -1.40 -36.54 -1.48
CA ALA A 94 -1.04 -35.70 -2.62
C ALA A 94 -2.20 -34.78 -3.06
N TRP A 95 -3.44 -35.28 -3.10
CA TRP A 95 -4.61 -34.46 -3.50
C TRP A 95 -5.02 -33.42 -2.46
N LYS A 96 -4.86 -33.72 -1.16
CA LYS A 96 -5.14 -32.74 -0.09
C LYS A 96 -4.07 -31.66 -0.02
N ALA A 97 -2.80 -32.05 -0.16
CA ALA A 97 -1.67 -31.14 -0.25
C ALA A 97 -1.81 -30.18 -1.46
N SER A 98 -2.12 -30.71 -2.65
CA SER A 98 -2.30 -29.89 -3.85
C SER A 98 -3.46 -28.91 -3.72
N ARG A 99 -4.60 -29.32 -3.12
CA ARG A 99 -5.74 -28.43 -2.84
C ARG A 99 -5.38 -27.31 -1.86
N LEU A 100 -4.62 -27.61 -0.81
CA LEU A 100 -4.17 -26.61 0.18
C LEU A 100 -3.20 -25.58 -0.43
N ILE A 101 -2.28 -26.03 -1.28
CA ILE A 101 -1.35 -25.16 -2.02
C ILE A 101 -2.14 -24.22 -2.94
N LEU A 102 -3.07 -24.76 -3.72
CA LEU A 102 -3.90 -23.98 -4.63
C LEU A 102 -4.73 -22.92 -3.87
N ASP A 103 -5.33 -23.30 -2.75
CA ASP A 103 -6.08 -22.41 -1.86
C ASP A 103 -5.21 -21.26 -1.35
N THR A 104 -3.95 -21.54 -1.03
CA THR A 104 -3.01 -20.55 -0.47
C THR A 104 -2.53 -19.58 -1.54
N VAL A 105 -2.15 -20.07 -2.72
CA VAL A 105 -1.73 -19.24 -3.86
C VAL A 105 -2.87 -18.32 -4.33
N CYS A 106 -4.08 -18.86 -4.45
CA CYS A 106 -5.26 -18.06 -4.82
C CYS A 106 -5.58 -16.97 -3.78
N ARG A 107 -5.40 -17.26 -2.48
CA ARG A 107 -5.57 -16.27 -1.40
C ARG A 107 -4.56 -15.14 -1.48
N CYS A 108 -3.28 -15.45 -1.71
CA CYS A 108 -2.25 -14.43 -1.83
C CYS A 108 -2.48 -13.53 -3.04
N LYS A 109 -2.86 -14.11 -4.18
CA LYS A 109 -3.19 -13.33 -5.38
C LYS A 109 -4.40 -12.41 -5.16
N ALA A 110 -5.43 -12.92 -4.47
CA ALA A 110 -6.61 -12.12 -4.12
C ALA A 110 -6.26 -10.96 -3.17
N LEU A 111 -5.39 -11.19 -2.18
CA LEU A 111 -4.93 -10.15 -1.26
C LEU A 111 -4.09 -9.09 -1.97
N GLU A 112 -3.15 -9.49 -2.82
CA GLU A 112 -2.34 -8.57 -3.64
C GLU A 112 -3.23 -7.71 -4.55
N THR A 113 -4.19 -8.34 -5.24
CA THR A 113 -5.15 -7.64 -6.10
C THR A 113 -6.00 -6.66 -5.30
N TYR A 114 -6.46 -7.07 -4.12
CA TYR A 114 -7.22 -6.20 -3.21
C TYR A 114 -6.41 -4.98 -2.77
N LEU A 115 -5.18 -5.19 -2.29
CA LEU A 115 -4.29 -4.13 -1.82
C LEU A 115 -4.01 -3.11 -2.93
N TRP A 116 -3.76 -3.59 -4.16
CA TRP A 116 -3.52 -2.72 -5.30
C TRP A 116 -4.75 -1.89 -5.66
N ILE A 117 -5.95 -2.50 -5.73
CA ILE A 117 -7.21 -1.77 -5.99
C ILE A 117 -7.47 -0.74 -4.90
N PHE A 118 -7.29 -1.13 -3.64
CA PHE A 118 -7.50 -0.26 -2.49
C PHE A 118 -6.56 0.94 -2.50
N TYR A 119 -5.25 0.72 -2.69
CA TYR A 119 -4.25 1.78 -2.78
C TYR A 119 -4.55 2.73 -3.94
N SER A 120 -4.89 2.18 -5.12
CA SER A 120 -5.26 2.96 -6.31
C SER A 120 -6.45 3.87 -6.03
N LEU A 121 -7.46 3.37 -5.34
CA LEU A 121 -8.65 4.13 -4.99
C LEU A 121 -8.31 5.26 -4.01
N VAL A 122 -7.57 4.97 -2.93
CA VAL A 122 -7.14 5.99 -1.95
C VAL A 122 -6.31 7.08 -2.63
N LEU A 123 -5.34 6.70 -3.46
CA LEU A 123 -4.47 7.62 -4.18
C LEU A 123 -5.26 8.59 -5.07
N THR A 124 -6.28 8.12 -5.79
CA THR A 124 -7.11 9.01 -6.63
C THR A 124 -7.84 10.07 -5.81
N ILE A 125 -8.37 9.71 -4.63
CA ILE A 125 -9.07 10.66 -3.75
C ILE A 125 -8.09 11.70 -3.20
N VAL A 126 -6.91 11.27 -2.74
CA VAL A 126 -5.86 12.16 -2.23
C VAL A 126 -5.39 13.13 -3.31
N ASN A 127 -5.18 12.67 -4.54
CA ASN A 127 -4.78 13.53 -5.66
C ASN A 127 -5.83 14.59 -5.97
N LEU A 128 -7.12 14.23 -5.95
CA LEU A 128 -8.22 15.20 -6.11
C LEU A 128 -8.21 16.24 -4.99
N LEU A 129 -8.00 15.83 -3.74
CA LEU A 129 -7.90 16.75 -2.60
C LEU A 129 -6.72 17.72 -2.75
N PHE A 130 -5.56 17.25 -3.23
CA PHE A 130 -4.42 18.12 -3.50
C PHE A 130 -4.69 19.12 -4.63
N ILE A 131 -5.34 18.69 -5.72
CA ILE A 131 -5.73 19.59 -6.82
C ILE A 131 -6.68 20.67 -6.31
N LEU A 132 -7.72 20.30 -5.54
CA LEU A 132 -8.66 21.26 -4.95
C LEU A 132 -7.96 22.25 -4.03
N ARG A 133 -7.06 21.76 -3.17
CA ARG A 133 -6.26 22.58 -2.26
C ARG A 133 -5.42 23.60 -3.02
N LEU A 134 -4.68 23.16 -4.05
CA LEU A 134 -3.84 24.05 -4.85
C LEU A 134 -4.67 25.03 -5.68
N TYR A 135 -5.81 24.59 -6.23
CA TYR A 135 -6.74 25.46 -6.93
C TYR A 135 -7.24 26.61 -6.04
N ALA A 136 -7.62 26.30 -4.79
CA ALA A 136 -8.03 27.30 -3.82
C ALA A 136 -6.89 28.26 -3.43
N ILE A 137 -5.71 27.74 -3.12
CA ILE A 137 -4.52 28.54 -2.74
C ILE A 137 -4.10 29.52 -3.85
N TYR A 138 -4.24 29.12 -5.12
CA TYR A 138 -3.93 29.97 -6.26
C TYR A 138 -5.08 30.90 -6.69
N GLY A 139 -6.11 31.04 -5.86
CA GLY A 139 -7.20 31.98 -6.09
C GLY A 139 -8.12 31.59 -7.24
N GLY A 140 -8.32 30.28 -7.46
CA GLY A 140 -9.21 29.77 -8.50
C GLY A 140 -8.60 29.75 -9.91
N SER A 141 -7.27 29.75 -10.03
CA SER A 141 -6.59 29.68 -11.32
C SER A 141 -6.77 28.29 -11.97
N LYS A 142 -7.59 28.23 -13.03
CA LYS A 142 -7.85 26.99 -13.79
C LYS A 142 -6.60 26.39 -14.42
N ARG A 143 -5.59 27.21 -14.76
CA ARG A 143 -4.36 26.74 -15.42
C ARG A 143 -3.61 25.70 -14.59
N ILE A 144 -3.53 25.92 -13.28
CA ILE A 144 -2.81 25.03 -12.37
C ILE A 144 -3.61 23.76 -12.12
N ALA A 145 -4.93 23.88 -11.96
CA ALA A 145 -5.80 22.71 -11.86
C ALA A 145 -5.71 21.84 -13.11
N ILE A 146 -5.75 22.42 -14.32
CA ILE A 146 -5.60 21.68 -15.58
C ILE A 146 -4.23 20.99 -15.64
N PHE A 147 -3.15 21.71 -15.33
CA PHE A 147 -1.80 21.13 -15.29
C PHE A 147 -1.72 19.93 -14.34
N LEU A 148 -2.19 20.07 -13.10
CA LEU A 148 -2.16 18.98 -12.12
C LEU A 148 -3.11 17.83 -12.49
N SER A 149 -4.26 18.11 -13.09
CA SER A 149 -5.16 17.08 -13.61
C SER A 149 -4.51 16.27 -14.73
N ILE A 150 -3.73 16.91 -15.62
CA ILE A 150 -2.97 16.21 -16.65
C ILE A 150 -1.93 15.29 -16.01
N VAL A 151 -1.12 15.81 -15.09
CA VAL A 151 -0.11 15.00 -14.38
C VAL A 151 -0.76 13.84 -13.63
N SER A 152 -1.85 14.09 -12.89
CA SER A 152 -2.60 13.05 -12.17
C SER A 152 -3.17 11.99 -13.11
N THR A 153 -3.58 12.35 -14.33
CA THR A 153 -4.08 11.39 -15.32
C THR A 153 -2.95 10.51 -15.85
N CYS A 154 -1.77 11.08 -16.09
CA CYS A 154 -0.58 10.31 -16.47
C CYS A 154 -0.18 9.30 -15.38
N VAL A 155 -0.20 9.71 -14.11
CA VAL A 155 0.09 8.83 -12.98
C VAL A 155 -0.96 7.73 -12.85
N GLY A 156 -2.25 8.07 -13.02
CA GLY A 156 -3.33 7.10 -13.02
C GLY A 156 -3.20 6.06 -14.13
N ALA A 157 -2.80 6.48 -15.34
CA ALA A 157 -2.55 5.58 -16.46
C ALA A 157 -1.36 4.64 -16.20
N ASN A 158 -0.26 5.16 -15.65
CA ASN A 158 0.90 4.37 -15.26
C ASN A 158 0.52 3.29 -14.22
N ASN A 159 -0.19 3.69 -13.17
CA ASN A 159 -0.66 2.78 -12.15
C ASN A 159 -1.59 1.70 -12.76
N ALA A 160 -2.57 2.10 -13.57
CA ALA A 160 -3.50 1.17 -14.23
C ALA A 160 -2.81 0.16 -15.15
N TYR A 161 -1.75 0.57 -15.86
CA TYR A 161 -0.95 -0.31 -16.69
C TYR A 161 -0.26 -1.41 -15.87
N HIS A 162 0.44 -1.05 -14.79
CA HIS A 162 1.09 -2.03 -13.92
C HIS A 162 0.07 -2.92 -13.20
N GLY A 163 -1.06 -2.37 -12.76
CA GLY A 163 -2.15 -3.16 -12.19
C GLY A 163 -2.73 -4.19 -13.17
N TYR A 164 -2.92 -3.79 -14.44
CA TYR A 164 -3.34 -4.71 -15.49
C TYR A 164 -2.35 -5.85 -15.69
N CYS A 165 -1.04 -5.56 -15.70
CA CYS A 165 -0.01 -6.59 -15.78
C CYS A 165 -0.08 -7.57 -14.60
N ILE A 166 -0.25 -7.08 -13.36
CA ILE A 166 -0.36 -7.91 -12.16
C ILE A 166 -1.59 -8.80 -12.23
N ILE A 167 -2.74 -8.29 -12.67
CA ILE A 167 -4.00 -9.06 -12.73
C ILE A 167 -3.95 -10.14 -13.82
N MET A 168 -3.33 -9.83 -14.96
CA MET A 168 -3.24 -10.76 -16.09
C MET A 168 -2.14 -11.81 -15.94
N GLU A 169 -1.25 -11.65 -14.96
CA GLU A 169 -0.22 -12.64 -14.62
C GLU A 169 -0.86 -13.94 -14.11
N GLN A 170 -0.77 -15.01 -14.90
CA GLN A 170 -1.26 -16.34 -14.52
C GLN A 170 -0.32 -16.97 -13.47
N PRO A 171 -0.86 -17.65 -12.44
CA PRO A 171 -0.04 -18.41 -11.51
C PRO A 171 0.52 -19.65 -12.23
N ALA A 172 1.78 -19.60 -12.68
CA ALA A 172 2.46 -20.77 -13.20
C ALA A 172 2.79 -21.72 -12.05
N ILE A 173 2.06 -22.82 -11.93
CA ILE A 173 2.27 -23.85 -10.90
C ILE A 173 3.01 -25.03 -11.55
N ASP A 174 4.33 -25.10 -11.36
CA ASP A 174 5.15 -26.27 -11.70
C ASP A 174 5.14 -27.21 -10.47
N ILE A 175 4.42 -28.33 -10.56
CA ILE A 175 4.13 -29.24 -9.44
C ILE A 175 5.34 -30.17 -9.23
N ASP A 176 6.41 -29.64 -8.65
CA ASP A 176 7.53 -30.47 -8.15
C ASP A 176 8.18 -29.91 -6.87
N VAL A 177 7.63 -28.84 -6.30
CA VAL A 177 8.28 -28.09 -5.22
C VAL A 177 7.62 -28.33 -3.87
N GLN A 178 8.47 -28.74 -2.93
CA GLN A 178 8.11 -29.30 -1.63
C GLN A 178 7.26 -28.38 -0.75
N LEU A 179 6.28 -29.05 -0.16
CA LEU A 179 5.25 -28.68 0.81
C LEU A 179 5.70 -27.88 2.06
N SER A 180 7.00 -27.65 2.27
CA SER A 180 7.55 -27.17 3.55
C SER A 180 7.76 -25.64 3.65
N ILE A 181 7.82 -24.92 2.54
CA ILE A 181 8.15 -23.47 2.53
C ILE A 181 6.89 -22.60 2.62
N ILE A 182 5.82 -22.98 1.91
CA ILE A 182 4.54 -22.24 1.90
C ILE A 182 3.86 -22.30 3.27
N GLU A 183 4.08 -23.38 4.02
CA GLU A 183 3.57 -23.55 5.38
C GLU A 183 4.10 -22.50 6.36
N LYS A 184 5.21 -21.83 6.04
CA LYS A 184 6.05 -21.16 7.03
C LYS A 184 6.05 -19.65 7.00
N VAL A 185 5.59 -19.02 5.92
CA VAL A 185 5.75 -17.56 5.71
C VAL A 185 4.49 -16.80 5.26
N GLY A 186 3.34 -17.44 5.07
CA GLY A 186 2.14 -16.74 4.58
C GLY A 186 2.39 -16.09 3.21
N CYS A 187 1.67 -15.01 2.88
CA CYS A 187 1.83 -14.28 1.61
C CYS A 187 3.03 -13.31 1.59
N ILE A 188 4.01 -13.49 2.48
CA ILE A 188 5.17 -12.60 2.61
C ILE A 188 6.19 -13.00 1.53
N GLN A 189 6.59 -12.04 0.70
CA GLN A 189 7.68 -12.17 -0.26
C GLN A 189 8.97 -12.45 0.51
N GLY A 190 9.42 -13.70 0.54
CA GLY A 190 10.64 -14.09 1.25
C GLY A 190 11.88 -13.73 0.45
N ASP A 191 12.53 -12.61 0.79
CA ASP A 191 13.97 -12.44 0.53
C ASP A 191 14.72 -13.42 1.45
N THR A 192 15.04 -14.60 0.94
CA THR A 192 15.88 -15.57 1.68
C THR A 192 17.17 -15.81 0.92
N GLY A 193 18.14 -14.96 1.19
CA GLY A 193 19.54 -15.27 0.92
C GLY A 193 20.04 -16.31 1.91
N GLN A 194 19.92 -17.61 1.61
CA GLN A 194 20.95 -18.63 1.86
C GLN A 194 20.54 -20.06 1.46
N GLN A 195 21.13 -20.50 0.35
CA GLN A 195 21.78 -21.79 0.11
C GLN A 195 21.18 -23.03 0.83
N SER A 196 20.16 -23.64 0.21
CA SER A 196 19.79 -25.03 0.46
C SER A 196 19.69 -25.76 -0.88
N SER A 197 20.23 -26.99 -0.93
CA SER A 197 20.51 -27.77 -2.15
C SER A 197 19.27 -28.42 -2.80
N TYR A 198 18.14 -27.70 -2.82
CA TYR A 198 16.89 -28.10 -3.46
C TYR A 198 16.51 -26.99 -4.44
N VAL A 199 16.17 -27.36 -5.68
CA VAL A 199 15.95 -26.47 -6.83
C VAL A 199 15.24 -25.17 -6.43
N ASN A 200 16.01 -24.08 -6.36
CA ASN A 200 15.44 -22.75 -6.15
C ASN A 200 14.59 -22.43 -7.38
N ILE A 201 13.28 -22.31 -7.21
CA ILE A 201 12.39 -21.74 -8.24
C ILE A 201 12.96 -20.39 -8.73
N PHE A 202 13.66 -19.66 -7.86
CA PHE A 202 14.35 -18.39 -8.16
C PHE A 202 15.54 -18.51 -9.11
N ASP A 203 16.27 -19.63 -9.11
CA ASP A 203 17.34 -19.87 -10.10
C ASP A 203 16.75 -20.26 -11.46
N LYS A 204 15.54 -20.85 -11.48
CA LYS A 204 14.85 -21.28 -12.71
C LYS A 204 14.07 -20.15 -13.39
N TYR A 205 13.58 -19.16 -12.62
CA TYR A 205 12.81 -18.01 -13.14
C TYR A 205 13.23 -16.66 -12.51
N PRO A 206 14.48 -16.21 -12.69
CA PRO A 206 14.94 -14.91 -12.18
C PRO A 206 14.17 -13.71 -12.76
N SER A 207 13.52 -13.91 -13.92
CA SER A 207 12.72 -12.90 -14.61
C SER A 207 11.41 -12.53 -13.90
N ILE A 208 10.82 -13.42 -13.09
CA ILE A 208 9.53 -13.17 -12.41
C ILE A 208 9.74 -12.30 -11.17
N LEU A 209 10.80 -12.57 -10.40
CA LEU A 209 11.12 -11.79 -9.19
C LEU A 209 11.58 -10.36 -9.56
N MET A 210 12.48 -10.20 -10.53
CA MET A 210 12.89 -8.86 -10.99
C MET A 210 11.71 -8.04 -11.54
N LYS A 211 10.74 -8.68 -12.20
CA LYS A 211 9.58 -8.01 -12.79
C LYS A 211 8.66 -7.40 -11.72
N ASN A 212 8.34 -8.13 -10.66
CA ASN A 212 7.48 -7.61 -9.58
C ASN A 212 8.11 -6.41 -8.84
N HIS A 213 9.42 -6.43 -8.60
CA HIS A 213 10.11 -5.32 -7.94
C HIS A 213 10.21 -4.09 -8.86
N ALA A 214 10.41 -4.29 -10.16
CA ALA A 214 10.42 -3.21 -11.14
C ALA A 214 9.03 -2.57 -11.29
N ASP A 215 7.97 -3.38 -11.40
CA ASP A 215 6.59 -2.90 -11.53
C ASP A 215 6.15 -2.08 -10.31
N MET A 216 6.59 -2.49 -9.11
CA MET A 216 6.41 -1.69 -7.89
C MET A 216 7.11 -0.35 -8.02
N VAL A 217 8.41 -0.31 -8.34
CA VAL A 217 9.19 0.93 -8.49
C VAL A 217 8.55 1.89 -9.50
N TYR A 218 8.15 1.42 -10.68
CA TYR A 218 7.53 2.27 -11.68
C TYR A 218 6.18 2.84 -11.24
N THR A 219 5.40 2.08 -10.46
CA THR A 219 4.17 2.58 -9.85
C THR A 219 4.45 3.75 -8.91
N TRP A 220 5.47 3.63 -8.05
CA TRP A 220 5.86 4.67 -7.08
C TRP A 220 6.47 5.91 -7.73
N VAL A 221 7.26 5.77 -8.79
CA VAL A 221 7.87 6.91 -9.49
C VAL A 221 6.81 7.90 -9.96
N GLY A 222 5.68 7.41 -10.49
CA GLY A 222 4.58 8.28 -10.90
C GLY A 222 4.02 9.11 -9.73
N VAL A 223 3.83 8.48 -8.57
CA VAL A 223 3.31 9.13 -7.35
C VAL A 223 4.28 10.21 -6.88
N VAL A 224 5.57 9.88 -6.79
CA VAL A 224 6.62 10.82 -6.37
C VAL A 224 6.68 12.04 -7.29
N VAL A 225 6.54 11.86 -8.61
CA VAL A 225 6.52 12.98 -9.57
C VAL A 225 5.34 13.93 -9.31
N PHE A 226 4.15 13.39 -9.03
CA PHE A 226 2.99 14.21 -8.69
C PHE A 226 3.19 14.98 -7.38
N ASP A 227 3.71 14.31 -6.34
CA ASP A 227 3.97 14.92 -5.05
C ASP A 227 5.02 16.02 -5.13
N ILE A 228 6.10 15.83 -5.91
CA ILE A 228 7.12 16.87 -6.17
C ILE A 228 6.47 18.09 -6.84
N CYS A 229 5.56 17.87 -7.81
CA CYS A 229 4.85 18.95 -8.50
C CYS A 229 3.95 19.74 -7.52
N VAL A 230 3.15 19.03 -6.71
CA VAL A 230 2.26 19.63 -5.70
C VAL A 230 3.07 20.39 -4.64
N PHE A 231 4.13 19.77 -4.13
CA PHE A 231 5.03 20.35 -3.14
C PHE A 231 5.71 21.61 -3.67
N SER A 232 6.29 21.55 -4.88
CA SER A 232 7.00 22.69 -5.50
C SER A 232 6.08 23.88 -5.74
N LEU A 233 4.86 23.66 -6.23
CA LEU A 233 3.88 24.72 -6.41
C LEU A 233 3.45 25.32 -5.08
N THR A 234 3.19 24.48 -4.08
CA THR A 234 2.82 24.92 -2.73
C THR A 234 3.95 25.76 -2.11
N LEU A 235 5.19 25.30 -2.22
CA LEU A 235 6.38 25.99 -1.74
C LEU A 235 6.55 27.33 -2.45
N TRP A 236 6.47 27.33 -3.79
CA TRP A 236 6.62 28.54 -4.61
C TRP A 236 5.60 29.62 -4.24
N LYS A 237 4.33 29.26 -4.15
CA LYS A 237 3.26 30.20 -3.78
C LYS A 237 3.48 30.74 -2.37
N THR A 238 3.84 29.87 -1.44
CA THR A 238 4.11 30.26 -0.06
C THR A 238 5.29 31.22 0.01
N MET A 239 6.39 30.98 -0.71
CA MET A 239 7.54 31.90 -0.78
C MET A 239 7.18 33.25 -1.42
N LYS A 240 6.34 33.25 -2.46
CA LYS A 240 5.89 34.50 -3.10
C LYS A 240 5.02 35.35 -2.17
N LEU A 241 4.15 34.70 -1.39
CA LEU A 241 3.34 35.38 -0.36
C LEU A 241 4.19 35.80 0.85
N ARG A 242 5.22 35.01 1.19
CA ARG A 242 6.17 35.30 2.28
C ARG A 242 6.91 36.61 2.06
N ASN A 243 7.38 36.87 0.84
CA ASN A 243 8.11 38.11 0.52
C ASN A 243 7.29 39.38 0.79
N LYS A 244 5.98 39.25 1.04
CA LYS A 244 5.06 40.36 1.32
C LYS A 244 4.46 40.34 2.73
N TYR A 245 4.41 39.19 3.43
CA TYR A 245 3.64 39.05 4.69
C TYR A 245 4.26 38.21 5.82
N PHE A 246 5.31 37.41 5.62
CA PHE A 246 5.76 36.43 6.65
C PHE A 246 7.24 36.57 7.08
N SER A 247 7.44 36.55 8.41
CA SER A 247 8.71 36.62 9.16
C SER A 247 9.36 35.23 9.40
N GLY A 248 10.60 35.22 9.93
CA GLY A 248 11.57 34.12 10.00
C GLY A 248 11.15 32.81 10.69
N ILE A 249 10.07 32.77 11.47
CA ILE A 249 9.55 31.51 12.03
C ILE A 249 8.96 30.63 10.93
N ALA A 250 8.24 31.23 9.97
CA ALA A 250 7.69 30.49 8.85
C ALA A 250 8.80 29.94 7.92
N SER A 251 9.96 30.62 7.83
CA SER A 251 11.08 30.10 7.03
C SER A 251 11.77 28.90 7.69
N MET A 252 11.87 28.85 9.03
CA MET A 252 12.34 27.67 9.73
C MET A 252 11.42 26.47 9.50
N ILE A 253 10.10 26.63 9.72
CA ILE A 253 9.14 25.55 9.52
C ILE A 253 9.13 25.06 8.07
N MET A 254 9.20 25.96 7.09
CA MET A 254 9.28 25.58 5.68
C MET A 254 10.60 24.87 5.33
N ARG A 255 11.73 25.30 5.92
CA ARG A 255 13.04 24.67 5.70
C ARG A 255 13.05 23.24 6.24
N ASP A 256 12.59 23.07 7.48
CA ASP A 256 12.63 21.79 8.15
C ASP A 256 11.62 20.81 7.53
N GLY A 257 10.43 21.30 7.12
CA GLY A 257 9.44 20.52 6.37
C GLY A 257 9.91 20.11 4.96
N ALA A 258 10.65 20.98 4.26
CA ALA A 258 11.22 20.64 2.95
C ALA A 258 12.35 19.60 3.04
N MET A 259 13.16 19.67 4.09
CA MET A 259 14.20 18.67 4.35
C MET A 259 13.56 17.30 4.62
N TYR A 260 12.51 17.25 5.44
CA TYR A 260 11.76 16.02 5.71
C TYR A 260 11.15 15.42 4.43
N PHE A 261 10.53 16.24 3.59
CA PHE A 261 9.99 15.78 2.30
C PHE A 261 11.10 15.20 1.39
N GLY A 262 12.25 15.88 1.32
CA GLY A 262 13.39 15.40 0.52
C GLY A 262 13.93 14.05 0.98
N VAL A 263 14.01 13.80 2.30
CA VAL A 263 14.50 12.53 2.86
C VAL A 263 13.52 11.37 2.67
N ILE A 264 12.22 11.65 2.57
CA ILE A 264 11.22 10.59 2.36
C ILE A 264 11.05 10.27 0.88
N ALA A 265 11.21 11.26 0.01
CA ALA A 265 11.06 11.09 -1.42
C ALA A 265 12.28 10.43 -2.11
N PHE A 266 13.47 10.44 -1.47
CA PHE A 266 14.74 9.95 -2.02
C PHE A 266 15.52 9.13 -1.00
#